data_AF-A0A2W2G6B4-F1
#
_entry.id   AF-A0A2W2G6B4-F1
#
_cell.length_a   1.000
_cell.length_b   1.000
_cell.length_c   1.000
_cell.angle_alpha   90.00
_cell.angle_beta   90.00
_cell.angle_gamma   90.00
#
_symmetry.space_group_name_H-M   'P 1'
#
loop_
_entity.id
_entity.type
_entity.pdbx_description
1 polymer ?
#
loop_
_entity_poly.entity_id
_entity_poly.type
_entity_poly.pdbx_seq_one_letter_code
_entity_poly.pdbx_strand_id
1 'polypeptide(L)'
;MLLAPLIVPADAAVARAAPPVPQVRQAGAPAARAMPPEVRPDTAVDPAERPPVVPPGTKAGGEPVKLAERKFTALAERAAAATAKAAATATAQLKGHPATTGPPAAKAEDGFTGLLLRPGFVLGDTSLVLYFGSGQVDPAWTGARMRLYESGSQTEQASTLVSREDLTATALSCGGAGEFCRSFGSADGWTLTTGKEYFVTAAAVYDDGREVISPPSDISVPRQTIDPPPIPGEQAMGCGCGNALALTSAGQASRGLGVNTGTGAYVRTETDFAMASFGPQFATSRTYSSMNRGASLYGLGWAWSYDMRITEGEGGVAVVRAEDGAQARYTPLADGKHKRPAGVRSNLRRSGDGWTLTTPRQVRYGFDAAGRLTSVRNARDVGVTLAYAGLGVIITDASGRKVEVRIEGGLIREIRLPDGRNVNYFYTGNLLTSMLDARGFTWKYT
;
A
#
# COMPACT_ATOMS: atom_id res chain seq x y z
N MET A 1 56.30 -36.80 -12.88
CA MET A 1 56.72 -35.39 -13.08
C MET A 1 55.42 -34.57 -13.12
N LEU A 2 54.68 -34.36 -12.02
CA LEU A 2 55.00 -33.60 -10.79
C LEU A 2 55.74 -32.30 -11.10
N LEU A 3 55.02 -31.17 -11.01
CA LEU A 3 55.33 -30.14 -10.00
C LEU A 3 54.10 -29.22 -9.79
N ALA A 4 53.63 -29.20 -8.55
CA ALA A 4 52.74 -28.21 -7.98
C ALA A 4 53.51 -26.91 -7.65
N PRO A 5 52.78 -25.84 -7.29
CA PRO A 5 53.14 -25.12 -6.08
C PRO A 5 51.98 -25.03 -5.09
N LEU A 6 52.36 -25.07 -3.81
CA LEU A 6 51.55 -25.17 -2.60
C LEU A 6 51.80 -23.90 -1.75
N ILE A 7 50.74 -23.45 -1.01
CA ILE A 7 50.76 -22.71 0.29
C ILE A 7 50.97 -21.18 0.14
N VAL A 8 50.18 -20.25 0.73
CA VAL A 8 49.68 -20.11 2.13
C VAL A 8 48.36 -19.29 2.19
N PRO A 9 47.45 -19.55 3.17
CA PRO A 9 46.24 -18.78 3.40
C PRO A 9 46.52 -17.44 4.11
N ALA A 10 45.80 -16.39 3.73
CA ALA A 10 45.75 -15.14 4.49
C ALA A 10 44.41 -15.10 5.25
N ASP A 11 44.49 -15.38 6.54
CA ASP A 11 43.46 -15.04 7.52
C ASP A 11 43.70 -13.59 7.95
N ALA A 12 42.64 -12.76 7.90
CA ALA A 12 42.40 -11.55 8.70
C ALA A 12 41.42 -10.64 7.97
N ALA A 13 40.17 -10.64 8.46
CA ALA A 13 39.17 -9.64 8.13
C ALA A 13 39.72 -8.23 8.39
N VAL A 14 39.95 -7.46 7.31
CA VAL A 14 40.04 -6.01 7.41
C VAL A 14 38.61 -5.48 7.51
N ALA A 15 38.23 -5.08 8.71
CA ALA A 15 37.01 -4.32 8.95
C ALA A 15 37.00 -3.07 8.05
N ARG A 16 36.24 -3.11 6.96
CA ARG A 16 35.92 -1.89 6.20
C ARG A 16 35.09 -0.99 7.10
N ALA A 17 35.61 0.20 7.38
CA ALA A 17 34.90 1.25 8.08
C ALA A 17 33.54 1.52 7.41
N ALA A 18 32.49 1.62 8.21
CA ALA A 18 31.17 2.00 7.72
C ALA A 18 31.24 3.39 7.06
N PRO A 19 30.53 3.61 5.94
CA PRO A 19 30.51 4.91 5.28
C PRO A 19 29.91 5.99 6.21
N PRO A 20 30.38 7.24 6.13
CA PRO A 20 29.88 8.32 6.98
C PRO A 20 28.40 8.60 6.74
N VAL A 21 27.66 8.75 7.83
CA VAL A 21 26.24 9.13 7.82
C VAL A 21 26.10 10.55 7.25
N PRO A 22 25.20 10.79 6.28
CA PRO A 22 24.97 12.13 5.75
C PRO A 22 24.51 13.09 6.85
N GLN A 23 25.24 14.19 7.05
CA GLN A 23 24.80 15.23 7.98
C GLN A 23 23.84 16.19 7.29
N VAL A 24 22.64 16.34 7.87
CA VAL A 24 21.67 17.37 7.49
C VAL A 24 22.24 18.73 7.91
N ARG A 25 22.66 19.55 6.95
CA ARG A 25 22.90 20.97 7.19
C ARG A 25 21.56 21.69 7.24
N GLN A 26 21.32 22.50 8.28
CA GLN A 26 20.18 23.42 8.31
C GLN A 26 20.26 24.33 7.08
N ALA A 27 19.38 24.11 6.10
CA ALA A 27 19.05 25.14 5.14
C ALA A 27 18.32 26.25 5.90
N GLY A 28 18.75 27.50 5.70
CA GLY A 28 18.09 28.67 6.31
C GLY A 28 16.58 28.67 6.01
N ALA A 29 15.81 29.27 6.93
CA ALA A 29 14.37 29.37 6.80
C ALA A 29 13.98 29.95 5.42
N PRO A 30 12.95 29.42 4.74
CA PRO A 30 12.46 30.02 3.50
C PRO A 30 12.05 31.47 3.77
N ALA A 31 12.47 32.39 2.90
CA ALA A 31 12.08 33.79 3.01
C ALA A 31 10.54 33.91 2.99
N ALA A 32 9.97 34.35 4.10
CA ALA A 32 8.54 34.61 4.21
C ALA A 32 8.18 35.77 3.27
N ARG A 33 7.41 35.49 2.21
CA ARG A 33 6.81 36.55 1.39
C ARG A 33 5.57 37.05 2.12
N ALA A 34 5.49 38.37 2.33
CA ALA A 34 4.31 38.98 2.95
C ALA A 34 3.03 38.67 2.15
N MET A 35 1.93 38.38 2.86
CA MET A 35 0.63 38.16 2.23
C MET A 35 0.13 39.46 1.55
N PRO A 36 -0.62 39.35 0.43
CA PRO A 36 -1.24 40.51 -0.20
C PRO A 36 -2.22 41.22 0.75
N PRO A 37 -2.34 42.56 0.70
CA PRO A 37 -3.18 43.35 1.60
C PRO A 37 -4.69 43.07 1.48
N GLU A 38 -5.10 42.30 0.49
CA GLU A 38 -6.50 41.99 0.16
C GLU A 38 -7.02 40.71 0.87
N VAL A 39 -6.14 39.95 1.53
CA VAL A 39 -6.53 38.74 2.25
C VAL A 39 -7.24 39.11 3.55
N ARG A 40 -8.57 38.91 3.59
CA ARG A 40 -9.33 39.00 4.83
C ARG A 40 -9.04 37.75 5.69
N PRO A 41 -8.61 37.90 6.96
CA PRO A 41 -8.39 36.76 7.84
C PRO A 41 -9.70 36.00 8.07
N ASP A 42 -9.62 34.67 8.05
CA ASP A 42 -10.69 33.80 8.56
C ASP A 42 -10.98 34.15 10.02
N THR A 43 -12.23 34.48 10.35
CA THR A 43 -12.68 34.90 11.70
C THR A 43 -13.16 33.71 12.55
N ALA A 44 -13.08 32.48 12.05
CA ALA A 44 -13.61 31.31 12.74
C ALA A 44 -12.79 30.88 13.98
N VAL A 45 -11.52 31.30 14.09
CA VAL A 45 -10.63 30.96 15.20
C VAL A 45 -9.74 32.15 15.53
N ASP A 46 -9.70 32.54 16.81
CA ASP A 46 -8.82 33.60 17.31
C ASP A 46 -7.37 33.31 16.86
N PRO A 47 -6.63 34.29 16.31
CA PRO A 47 -5.23 34.11 15.92
C PRO A 47 -4.34 33.47 17.00
N ALA A 48 -4.63 33.70 18.28
CA ALA A 48 -3.92 33.10 19.41
C ALA A 48 -4.28 31.63 19.66
N GLU A 49 -5.41 31.15 19.15
CA GLU A 49 -5.90 29.78 19.30
C GLU A 49 -5.59 28.89 18.08
N ARG A 50 -4.95 29.44 17.04
CA ARG A 50 -4.61 28.69 15.83
C ARG A 50 -3.47 27.70 16.13
N PRO A 51 -3.61 26.42 15.77
CA PRO A 51 -2.49 25.49 15.84
C PRO A 51 -1.37 25.97 14.88
N PRO A 52 -0.09 25.75 15.24
CA PRO A 52 1.02 26.23 14.42
C PRO A 52 0.97 25.58 13.04
N VAL A 53 1.20 26.39 11.99
CA VAL A 53 1.17 25.98 10.56
C VAL A 53 2.15 24.83 10.26
N VAL A 54 3.15 24.68 11.11
CA VAL A 54 4.05 23.54 11.16
C VAL A 54 3.91 22.93 12.54
N PRO A 55 3.53 21.64 12.68
CA PRO A 55 3.61 20.97 13.97
C PRO A 55 5.02 21.17 14.53
N PRO A 56 5.19 21.57 15.82
CA PRO A 56 6.52 21.69 16.39
C PRO A 56 7.22 20.35 16.21
N GLY A 57 8.34 20.36 15.47
CA GLY A 57 9.10 19.15 15.23
C GLY A 57 9.52 18.56 16.57
N THR A 58 9.12 17.33 16.84
CA THR A 58 9.55 16.60 18.03
C THR A 58 11.03 16.33 17.87
N LYS A 59 11.90 17.05 18.60
CA LYS A 59 13.29 16.65 18.74
C LYS A 59 13.29 15.27 19.39
N ALA A 60 13.85 14.27 18.73
CA ALA A 60 14.21 13.03 19.40
C ALA A 60 15.14 13.40 20.56
N GLY A 61 14.71 13.13 21.79
CA GLY A 61 15.55 13.35 22.96
C GLY A 61 16.63 12.29 23.03
N GLY A 62 17.89 12.72 23.16
CA GLY A 62 19.05 11.85 23.39
C GLY A 62 19.91 11.60 22.14
N GLU A 63 21.16 11.26 22.39
CA GLU A 63 22.08 10.75 21.36
C GLU A 63 21.52 9.45 20.75
N PRO A 64 21.69 9.21 19.43
CA PRO A 64 21.33 7.93 18.81
C PRO A 64 22.10 6.78 19.48
N VAL A 65 21.40 5.94 20.24
CA VAL A 65 22.00 4.75 20.87
C VAL A 65 21.80 3.54 19.97
N LYS A 66 22.90 2.88 19.59
CA LYS A 66 22.85 1.55 18.97
C LYS A 66 22.41 0.54 20.03
N LEU A 67 21.16 0.10 19.98
CA LEU A 67 20.64 -0.92 20.90
C LEU A 67 21.11 -2.30 20.44
N ALA A 68 21.68 -3.09 21.36
CA ALA A 68 21.81 -4.52 21.16
C ALA A 68 20.42 -5.14 21.05
N GLU A 69 20.25 -6.14 20.18
CA GLU A 69 18.98 -6.76 19.83
C GLU A 69 18.12 -7.13 21.06
N ARG A 70 18.74 -7.70 22.10
CA ARG A 70 18.09 -8.04 23.38
C ARG A 70 17.49 -6.83 24.12
N LYS A 71 18.09 -5.64 24.03
CA LYS A 71 17.56 -4.42 24.65
C LYS A 71 16.40 -3.84 23.85
N PHE A 72 16.38 -4.06 22.53
CA PHE A 72 15.27 -3.66 21.68
C PHE A 72 14.02 -4.51 21.97
N THR A 73 14.19 -5.82 22.12
CA THR A 73 13.10 -6.74 22.50
C THR A 73 12.48 -6.37 23.85
N ALA A 74 13.31 -6.07 24.86
CA ALA A 74 12.83 -5.66 26.19
C ALA A 74 12.05 -4.31 26.19
N LEU A 75 12.41 -3.40 25.28
CA LEU A 75 11.68 -2.14 25.08
C LEU A 75 10.33 -2.36 24.39
N ALA A 76 10.29 -3.26 23.41
CA ALA A 76 9.04 -3.66 22.74
C ALA A 76 8.08 -4.38 23.70
N GLU A 77 8.59 -5.27 24.56
CA GLU A 77 7.82 -5.96 25.60
C GLU A 77 7.21 -4.98 26.62
N ARG A 78 7.98 -3.97 27.05
CA ARG A 78 7.46 -2.91 27.94
C ARG A 78 6.37 -2.05 27.29
N ALA A 79 6.50 -1.74 26.00
CA ALA A 79 5.48 -1.01 25.25
C ALA A 79 4.20 -1.85 25.06
N ALA A 80 4.34 -3.15 24.80
CA ALA A 80 3.22 -4.09 24.72
C ALA A 80 2.48 -4.21 26.06
N ALA A 81 3.20 -4.32 27.19
CA ALA A 81 2.61 -4.37 28.53
C ALA A 81 1.83 -3.10 28.89
N ALA A 82 2.32 -1.91 28.50
CA ALA A 82 1.62 -0.65 28.71
C ALA A 82 0.31 -0.57 27.89
N THR A 83 0.33 -1.11 26.68
CA THR A 83 -0.84 -1.14 25.78
C THR A 83 -1.90 -2.12 26.26
N ALA A 84 -1.48 -3.30 26.76
CA ALA A 84 -2.37 -4.28 27.38
C ALA A 84 -3.06 -3.74 28.64
N LYS A 85 -2.34 -2.96 29.47
CA LYS A 85 -2.91 -2.31 30.66
C LYS A 85 -3.96 -1.24 30.30
N ALA A 86 -3.74 -0.49 29.23
CA ALA A 86 -4.71 0.48 28.73
C ALA A 86 -5.98 -0.19 28.18
N ALA A 87 -5.83 -1.31 27.45
CA ALA A 87 -6.95 -2.09 26.93
C ALA A 87 -7.80 -2.72 28.03
N ALA A 88 -7.17 -3.30 29.06
CA ALA A 88 -7.87 -3.88 30.22
C ALA A 88 -8.70 -2.83 31.00
N THR A 89 -8.23 -1.59 31.04
CA THR A 89 -8.94 -0.47 31.70
C THR A 89 -10.19 -0.04 30.89
N ALA A 90 -10.14 -0.12 29.57
CA ALA A 90 -11.27 0.17 28.69
C ALA A 90 -12.35 -0.92 28.72
N THR A 91 -11.96 -2.20 28.89
CA THR A 91 -12.91 -3.33 28.98
C THR A 91 -13.70 -3.32 30.31
N ALA A 92 -13.14 -2.76 31.38
CA ALA A 92 -13.82 -2.63 32.67
C ALA A 92 -14.99 -1.61 32.64
N GLN A 93 -14.95 -0.63 31.74
CA GLN A 93 -15.99 0.42 31.62
C GLN A 93 -17.23 -0.02 30.82
N LEU A 94 -17.19 -1.19 30.16
CA LEU A 94 -18.28 -1.70 29.31
C LEU A 94 -19.16 -2.76 29.98
N LYS A 95 -18.82 -3.23 31.20
CA LYS A 95 -19.60 -4.26 31.93
C LYS A 95 -20.69 -3.63 32.80
N GLY A 96 -21.79 -3.21 32.19
CA GLY A 96 -23.02 -2.88 32.91
C GLY A 96 -24.24 -3.33 32.14
N HIS A 97 -24.62 -4.61 32.24
CA HIS A 97 -25.99 -5.17 32.07
C HIS A 97 -25.98 -6.64 32.59
N PRO A 98 -27.02 -7.11 33.32
CA PRO A 98 -26.98 -8.38 34.04
C PRO A 98 -27.44 -9.57 33.18
N ALA A 99 -26.78 -10.72 33.34
CA ALA A 99 -27.15 -11.99 32.72
C ALA A 99 -28.07 -12.80 33.65
N THR A 100 -29.12 -13.39 33.07
CA THR A 100 -30.04 -14.32 33.75
C THR A 100 -29.48 -15.74 33.83
N THR A 101 -29.90 -16.43 34.89
CA THR A 101 -29.35 -17.66 35.49
C THR A 101 -29.69 -18.97 34.78
N GLY A 102 -28.70 -19.86 34.70
CA GLY A 102 -28.81 -21.32 34.50
C GLY A 102 -27.74 -22.05 35.35
N PRO A 103 -27.94 -23.32 35.75
CA PRO A 103 -27.53 -23.89 37.05
C PRO A 103 -26.04 -24.31 37.18
N PRO A 104 -25.53 -24.52 38.41
CA PRO A 104 -24.10 -24.38 38.70
C PRO A 104 -23.25 -25.66 38.63
N ALA A 105 -22.06 -25.44 38.08
CA ALA A 105 -20.71 -25.87 38.49
C ALA A 105 -20.26 -27.35 38.39
N ALA A 106 -19.22 -27.55 37.56
CA ALA A 106 -18.02 -28.29 37.95
C ALA A 106 -16.83 -27.32 37.86
N LYS A 107 -16.05 -27.16 38.93
CA LYS A 107 -14.82 -26.37 38.94
C LYS A 107 -13.78 -27.07 38.04
N ALA A 108 -13.47 -26.46 36.89
CA ALA A 108 -12.34 -26.88 36.06
C ALA A 108 -11.05 -26.33 36.67
N GLU A 109 -10.03 -27.17 36.81
CA GLU A 109 -8.67 -26.73 37.12
C GLU A 109 -8.08 -26.04 35.87
N ASP A 110 -8.18 -24.70 35.86
CA ASP A 110 -7.29 -23.68 35.29
C ASP A 110 -6.48 -24.01 34.00
N GLY A 111 -7.19 -24.30 32.90
CA GLY A 111 -6.64 -24.32 31.53
C GLY A 111 -6.57 -22.93 30.87
N PHE A 112 -6.27 -22.90 29.55
CA PHE A 112 -6.32 -21.65 28.77
C PHE A 112 -7.71 -20.98 28.90
N THR A 113 -7.77 -19.66 28.83
CA THR A 113 -9.01 -18.90 29.04
C THR A 113 -9.30 -17.95 27.88
N GLY A 114 -10.53 -17.43 27.83
CA GLY A 114 -10.91 -16.43 26.83
C GLY A 114 -10.90 -16.97 25.39
N LEU A 115 -11.15 -18.26 25.21
CA LEU A 115 -11.21 -18.88 23.88
C LEU A 115 -12.33 -18.24 23.05
N LEU A 116 -11.92 -17.57 21.98
CA LEU A 116 -12.76 -16.81 21.07
C LEU A 116 -12.55 -17.32 19.66
N LEU A 117 -13.53 -18.07 19.13
CA LEU A 117 -13.47 -18.63 17.79
C LEU A 117 -14.20 -17.72 16.80
N ARG A 118 -13.51 -17.36 15.72
CA ARG A 118 -14.04 -16.44 14.71
C ARG A 118 -13.84 -17.02 13.31
N PRO A 119 -14.64 -16.57 12.32
CA PRO A 119 -14.36 -16.85 10.92
C PRO A 119 -12.93 -16.42 10.57
N GLY A 120 -12.19 -17.30 9.90
CA GLY A 120 -10.78 -17.09 9.57
C GLY A 120 -10.56 -16.10 8.42
N PHE A 121 -9.29 -15.77 8.22
CA PHE A 121 -8.80 -14.80 7.22
C PHE A 121 -7.68 -15.37 6.34
N VAL A 122 -7.49 -16.69 6.33
CA VAL A 122 -6.48 -17.35 5.48
C VAL A 122 -6.94 -17.29 4.03
N LEU A 123 -6.27 -16.46 3.22
CA LEU A 123 -6.56 -16.24 1.80
C LEU A 123 -6.50 -17.54 1.01
N GLY A 124 -7.50 -17.75 0.15
CA GLY A 124 -7.61 -18.95 -0.68
C GLY A 124 -8.15 -20.18 0.04
N ASP A 125 -8.52 -20.05 1.32
CA ASP A 125 -8.88 -21.18 2.17
C ASP A 125 -10.20 -20.95 2.95
N THR A 126 -10.81 -22.06 3.36
CA THR A 126 -11.91 -22.10 4.32
C THR A 126 -11.31 -22.23 5.71
N SER A 127 -11.36 -21.16 6.49
CA SER A 127 -10.63 -21.10 7.75
C SER A 127 -11.43 -20.59 8.94
N LEU A 128 -10.92 -20.91 10.13
CA LEU A 128 -11.27 -20.31 11.42
C LEU A 128 -10.03 -19.67 12.04
N VAL A 129 -10.23 -18.81 13.03
CA VAL A 129 -9.16 -18.32 13.89
C VAL A 129 -9.62 -18.36 15.35
N LEU A 130 -8.81 -18.95 16.21
CA LEU A 130 -9.00 -18.94 17.66
C LEU A 130 -8.10 -17.86 18.25
N TYR A 131 -8.64 -17.06 19.16
CA TYR A 131 -7.88 -16.22 20.08
C TYR A 131 -8.05 -16.76 21.50
N PHE A 132 -7.00 -16.75 22.31
CA PHE A 132 -7.05 -17.24 23.68
C PHE A 132 -5.92 -16.63 24.53
N GLY A 133 -6.04 -16.73 25.85
CA GLY A 133 -5.06 -16.23 26.81
C GLY A 133 -4.54 -17.34 27.73
N SER A 134 -3.34 -17.14 28.29
CA SER A 134 -2.73 -18.05 29.26
C SER A 134 -3.63 -18.26 30.49
N GLY A 135 -4.43 -17.26 30.86
CA GLY A 135 -5.34 -17.35 32.00
C GLY A 135 -4.61 -17.65 33.30
N GLN A 136 -4.90 -18.80 33.90
CA GLN A 136 -4.27 -19.31 35.11
C GLN A 136 -3.41 -20.57 34.84
N VAL A 137 -3.11 -20.88 33.57
CA VAL A 137 -2.20 -21.98 33.22
C VAL A 137 -0.84 -21.75 33.87
N ASP A 138 -0.33 -22.77 34.54
CA ASP A 138 1.01 -22.76 35.15
C ASP A 138 2.06 -22.45 34.07
N PRO A 139 2.91 -21.41 34.24
CA PRO A 139 3.95 -21.04 33.29
C PRO A 139 4.97 -22.13 32.92
N ALA A 140 4.95 -23.32 33.54
CA ALA A 140 5.79 -24.46 33.15
C ALA A 140 5.33 -25.20 31.89
N TRP A 141 4.19 -24.84 31.28
CA TRP A 141 3.74 -25.45 30.03
C TRP A 141 4.74 -25.20 28.87
N THR A 142 4.92 -26.21 28.02
CA THR A 142 5.92 -26.21 26.93
C THR A 142 5.31 -26.19 25.53
N GLY A 143 4.05 -26.58 25.40
CA GLY A 143 3.28 -26.36 24.18
C GLY A 143 1.77 -26.41 24.40
N ALA A 144 1.01 -26.22 23.31
CA ALA A 144 -0.42 -26.38 23.32
C ALA A 144 -0.89 -27.36 22.24
N ARG A 145 -1.98 -28.07 22.52
CA ARG A 145 -2.68 -28.93 21.57
C ARG A 145 -4.09 -28.39 21.37
N MET A 146 -4.43 -28.08 20.14
CA MET A 146 -5.76 -27.60 19.76
C MET A 146 -6.60 -28.77 19.28
N ARG A 147 -7.83 -28.89 19.77
CA ARG A 147 -8.80 -29.87 19.31
C ARG A 147 -10.03 -29.15 18.78
N LEU A 148 -10.29 -29.31 17.49
CA LEU A 148 -11.42 -28.74 16.77
C LEU A 148 -12.50 -29.80 16.62
N TYR A 149 -13.74 -29.46 16.94
CA TYR A 149 -14.89 -30.35 16.86
C TYR A 149 -15.93 -29.79 15.91
N GLU A 150 -16.48 -30.61 15.00
CA GLU A 150 -17.71 -30.25 14.30
C GLU A 150 -18.89 -30.38 15.29
N SER A 151 -19.62 -29.29 15.53
CA SER A 151 -20.69 -29.20 16.54
C SER A 151 -21.77 -30.29 16.37
N GLY A 152 -22.17 -30.57 15.13
CA GLY A 152 -23.25 -31.54 14.85
C GLY A 152 -22.85 -33.00 14.99
N SER A 153 -21.66 -33.37 14.49
CA SER A 153 -21.20 -34.77 14.48
C SER A 153 -20.29 -35.13 15.65
N GLN A 154 -19.76 -34.11 16.35
CA GLN A 154 -18.70 -34.24 17.37
C GLN A 154 -17.40 -34.87 16.82
N THR A 155 -17.20 -34.86 15.49
CA THR A 155 -15.96 -35.35 14.87
C THR A 155 -14.80 -34.44 15.28
N GLU A 156 -13.74 -35.04 15.83
CA GLU A 156 -12.54 -34.34 16.29
C GLU A 156 -11.45 -34.30 15.23
N GLN A 157 -10.78 -33.16 15.13
CA GLN A 157 -9.45 -33.00 14.54
C GLN A 157 -8.53 -32.40 15.60
N ALA A 158 -7.30 -32.88 15.70
CA ALA A 158 -6.33 -32.41 16.68
C ALA A 158 -5.06 -31.92 15.99
N SER A 159 -4.48 -30.84 16.51
CA SER A 159 -3.19 -30.35 16.06
C SER A 159 -2.06 -31.27 16.52
N THR A 160 -0.92 -31.21 15.85
CA THR A 160 0.36 -31.55 16.49
C THR A 160 0.63 -30.61 17.66
N LEU A 161 1.60 -30.94 18.51
CA LEU A 161 2.01 -30.04 19.58
C LEU A 161 2.53 -28.73 18.97
N VAL A 162 1.92 -27.61 19.33
CA VAL A 162 2.40 -26.27 18.96
C VAL A 162 3.26 -25.77 20.10
N SER A 163 4.53 -25.45 19.83
CA SER A 163 5.42 -25.02 20.90
C SER A 163 4.97 -23.68 21.49
N ARG A 164 5.31 -23.43 22.75
CA ARG A 164 5.09 -22.12 23.37
C ARG A 164 5.80 -20.99 22.62
N GLU A 165 6.98 -21.27 22.08
CA GLU A 165 7.75 -20.30 21.28
C GLU A 165 6.96 -19.89 20.03
N ASP A 166 6.43 -20.86 19.28
CA ASP A 166 5.62 -20.59 18.09
C ASP A 166 4.36 -19.78 18.41
N LEU A 167 3.67 -20.11 19.51
CA LEU A 167 2.50 -19.34 19.95
C LEU A 167 2.87 -17.90 20.31
N THR A 168 3.98 -17.72 21.01
CA THR A 168 4.46 -16.39 21.42
C THR A 168 4.93 -15.56 20.21
N ALA A 169 5.56 -16.19 19.23
CA ALA A 169 5.99 -15.54 17.99
C ALA A 169 4.81 -14.97 17.19
N THR A 170 3.62 -15.59 17.30
CA THR A 170 2.40 -15.12 16.63
C THR A 170 1.60 -14.06 17.40
N ALA A 171 1.97 -13.71 18.63
CA ALA A 171 1.20 -12.79 19.49
C ALA A 171 0.98 -11.40 18.86
N LEU A 172 1.98 -10.86 18.15
CA LEU A 172 1.86 -9.58 17.44
C LEU A 172 0.83 -9.64 16.30
N SER A 173 0.67 -10.81 15.67
CA SER A 173 -0.28 -11.07 14.59
C SER A 173 -1.73 -11.10 15.08
N CYS A 174 -1.94 -11.27 16.40
CA CYS A 174 -3.26 -11.40 17.00
C CYS A 174 -4.00 -10.07 17.18
N GLY A 175 -3.36 -8.93 16.89
CA GLY A 175 -4.01 -7.61 16.90
C GLY A 175 -4.61 -7.20 18.25
N GLY A 176 -4.18 -7.83 19.35
CA GLY A 176 -4.67 -7.56 20.71
C GLY A 176 -5.98 -8.25 21.10
N ALA A 177 -6.57 -9.11 20.25
CA ALA A 177 -7.80 -9.83 20.57
C ALA A 177 -7.60 -11.04 21.51
N GLY A 178 -6.35 -11.47 21.71
CA GLY A 178 -5.92 -12.50 22.64
C GLY A 178 -4.41 -12.41 22.87
N GLU A 179 -3.90 -13.13 23.86
CA GLU A 179 -2.45 -13.27 24.07
C GLU A 179 -1.84 -14.16 22.98
N PHE A 180 -2.59 -15.19 22.59
CA PHE A 180 -2.26 -16.11 21.52
C PHE A 180 -3.39 -16.16 20.49
N CYS A 181 -3.04 -16.51 19.27
CA CYS A 181 -4.02 -16.80 18.24
C CYS A 181 -3.51 -17.87 17.29
N ARG A 182 -4.45 -18.64 16.71
CA ARG A 182 -4.13 -19.67 15.73
C ARG A 182 -5.21 -19.74 14.67
N SER A 183 -4.79 -19.75 13.41
CA SER A 183 -5.67 -20.04 12.29
C SER A 183 -5.77 -21.55 12.06
N PHE A 184 -6.95 -21.99 11.63
CA PHE A 184 -7.24 -23.36 11.24
C PHE A 184 -7.53 -23.33 9.75
N GLY A 185 -6.63 -23.89 8.95
CA GLY A 185 -6.75 -23.98 7.51
C GLY A 185 -6.06 -25.24 6.97
N SER A 186 -6.30 -25.53 5.70
CA SER A 186 -5.77 -26.70 4.99
C SER A 186 -4.24 -26.77 4.98
N ALA A 187 -3.55 -25.63 4.95
CA ALA A 187 -2.08 -25.57 5.01
C ALA A 187 -1.51 -26.14 6.32
N ASP A 188 -2.29 -26.06 7.40
CA ASP A 188 -1.98 -26.62 8.72
C ASP A 188 -2.63 -28.01 8.94
N GLY A 189 -3.17 -28.62 7.87
CA GLY A 189 -3.77 -29.97 7.91
C GLY A 189 -5.23 -30.03 8.35
N TRP A 190 -5.91 -28.89 8.53
CA TRP A 190 -7.31 -28.86 8.96
C TRP A 190 -8.27 -29.02 7.79
N THR A 191 -9.31 -29.83 7.99
CA THR A 191 -10.39 -30.02 7.03
C THR A 191 -11.65 -29.34 7.55
N LEU A 192 -12.00 -28.19 6.96
CA LEU A 192 -13.17 -27.39 7.32
C LEU A 192 -14.18 -27.34 6.18
N THR A 193 -15.45 -27.48 6.51
CA THR A 193 -16.55 -27.44 5.55
C THR A 193 -17.36 -26.15 5.71
N THR A 194 -17.54 -25.40 4.62
CA THR A 194 -18.35 -24.18 4.61
C THR A 194 -19.77 -24.45 5.09
N GLY A 195 -20.28 -23.63 6.00
CA GLY A 195 -21.64 -23.74 6.54
C GLY A 195 -21.79 -24.74 7.69
N LYS A 196 -20.73 -25.46 8.07
CA LYS A 196 -20.71 -26.28 9.29
C LYS A 196 -20.28 -25.45 10.49
N GLU A 197 -20.78 -25.83 11.67
CA GLU A 197 -20.47 -25.19 12.93
C GLU A 197 -19.37 -25.95 13.67
N TYR A 198 -18.43 -25.23 14.26
CA TYR A 198 -17.30 -25.81 14.99
C TYR A 198 -17.07 -25.09 16.31
N PHE A 199 -16.47 -25.80 17.26
CA PHE A 199 -15.90 -25.23 18.48
C PHE A 199 -14.51 -25.84 18.74
N VAL A 200 -13.70 -25.17 19.54
CA VAL A 200 -12.32 -25.58 19.84
C VAL A 200 -12.09 -25.70 21.34
N THR A 201 -11.31 -26.69 21.75
CA THR A 201 -10.64 -26.71 23.06
C THR A 201 -9.14 -26.57 22.86
N ALA A 202 -8.46 -25.95 23.82
CA ALA A 202 -7.02 -25.79 23.84
C ALA A 202 -6.46 -26.45 25.09
N ALA A 203 -5.50 -27.36 24.94
CA ALA A 203 -4.84 -28.02 26.05
C ALA A 203 -3.42 -27.48 26.22
N ALA A 204 -3.07 -27.02 27.43
CA ALA A 204 -1.70 -26.74 27.82
C ALA A 204 -0.98 -28.06 28.09
N VAL A 205 0.16 -28.28 27.44
CA VAL A 205 0.97 -29.50 27.53
C VAL A 205 2.26 -29.20 28.28
N TYR A 206 2.61 -30.07 29.22
CA TYR A 206 3.79 -29.96 30.08
C TYR A 206 4.84 -31.02 29.71
N ASP A 207 6.08 -30.85 30.20
CA ASP A 207 7.19 -31.76 29.90
C ASP A 207 7.01 -33.19 30.42
N ASP A 208 6.19 -33.37 31.45
CA ASP A 208 5.79 -34.67 31.98
C ASP A 208 4.70 -35.36 31.12
N GLY A 209 4.25 -34.71 30.04
CA GLY A 209 3.19 -35.18 29.15
C GLY A 209 1.78 -34.89 29.65
N ARG A 210 1.61 -34.25 30.81
CA ARG A 210 0.31 -33.84 31.33
C ARG A 210 -0.34 -32.81 30.40
N GLU A 211 -1.66 -32.91 30.27
CA GLU A 211 -2.48 -31.93 29.55
C GLU A 211 -3.50 -31.29 30.49
N VAL A 212 -3.62 -29.97 30.42
CA VAL A 212 -4.69 -29.21 31.09
C VAL A 212 -5.57 -28.57 30.02
N ILE A 213 -6.80 -29.08 29.90
CA ILE A 213 -7.74 -28.73 28.82
C ILE A 213 -8.60 -27.53 29.23
N SER A 214 -8.73 -26.55 28.34
CA SER A 214 -9.62 -25.40 28.52
C SER A 214 -11.09 -25.79 28.44
N PRO A 215 -12.01 -24.95 28.97
CA PRO A 215 -13.39 -24.93 28.51
C PRO A 215 -13.47 -24.76 26.98
N PRO A 216 -14.54 -25.23 26.32
CA PRO A 216 -14.73 -25.02 24.89
C PRO A 216 -14.90 -23.54 24.54
N SER A 217 -14.47 -23.16 23.33
CA SER A 217 -14.77 -21.87 22.74
C SER A 217 -16.27 -21.69 22.48
N ASP A 218 -16.65 -20.50 22.06
CA ASP A 218 -17.91 -20.31 21.36
C ASP A 218 -17.95 -21.07 20.02
N ILE A 219 -19.17 -21.34 19.54
CA ILE A 219 -19.40 -21.99 18.25
C ILE A 219 -19.23 -20.95 17.13
N SER A 220 -18.55 -21.33 16.06
CA SER A 220 -18.34 -20.48 14.89
C SER A 220 -18.44 -21.25 13.58
N VAL A 221 -18.64 -20.51 12.49
CA VAL A 221 -18.71 -21.06 11.12
C VAL A 221 -17.49 -20.58 10.34
N PRO A 222 -16.75 -21.48 9.66
CA PRO A 222 -15.58 -21.10 8.89
C PRO A 222 -16.00 -20.24 7.70
N ARG A 223 -15.11 -19.35 7.29
CA ARG A 223 -15.29 -18.52 6.10
C ARG A 223 -14.30 -18.94 5.04
N GLN A 224 -14.81 -19.20 3.84
CA GLN A 224 -13.98 -19.27 2.66
C GLN A 224 -13.59 -17.86 2.24
N THR A 225 -12.28 -17.58 2.24
CA THR A 225 -11.77 -16.32 1.69
C THR A 225 -11.14 -16.58 0.33
N ILE A 226 -11.43 -15.71 -0.62
CA ILE A 226 -10.91 -15.82 -1.98
C ILE A 226 -9.48 -15.30 -1.97
N ASP A 227 -8.55 -16.06 -2.56
CA ASP A 227 -7.23 -15.54 -2.89
C ASP A 227 -7.40 -14.54 -4.05
N PRO A 228 -7.18 -13.22 -3.81
CA PRO A 228 -7.37 -12.24 -4.86
C PRO A 228 -6.38 -12.52 -6.00
N PRO A 229 -6.81 -12.42 -7.27
CA PRO A 229 -5.91 -12.65 -8.39
C PRO A 229 -4.73 -11.66 -8.35
N PRO A 230 -3.51 -12.11 -8.70
CA PRO A 230 -2.33 -11.26 -8.66
C PRO A 230 -2.47 -10.08 -9.62
N ILE A 231 -1.94 -8.93 -9.21
CA ILE A 231 -1.87 -7.74 -10.04
C ILE A 231 -0.59 -7.80 -10.90
N PRO A 232 -0.70 -7.72 -12.24
CA PRO A 232 0.49 -7.73 -13.11
C PRO A 232 1.46 -6.58 -12.80
N GLY A 233 2.76 -6.82 -12.97
CA GLY A 233 3.81 -5.83 -12.70
C GLY A 233 3.60 -4.52 -13.48
N GLU A 234 3.16 -4.60 -14.74
CA GLU A 234 2.85 -3.42 -15.56
C GLU A 234 1.67 -2.60 -15.01
N GLN A 235 0.72 -3.23 -14.31
CA GLN A 235 -0.38 -2.52 -13.67
C GLN A 235 0.05 -1.85 -12.36
N ALA A 236 1.08 -2.40 -11.71
CA ALA A 236 1.62 -1.91 -10.44
C ALA A 236 2.87 -1.02 -10.59
N MET A 237 3.32 -0.76 -11.82
CA MET A 237 4.54 0.02 -12.10
C MET A 237 4.41 1.53 -11.91
N GLY A 238 3.18 2.03 -11.79
CA GLY A 238 2.91 3.46 -11.62
C GLY A 238 3.26 3.99 -10.23
N CYS A 239 2.66 5.11 -9.83
CA CYS A 239 3.00 5.78 -8.59
C CYS A 239 2.50 5.05 -7.33
N GLY A 240 1.56 4.10 -7.47
CA GLY A 240 0.75 3.58 -6.36
C GLY A 240 -0.24 4.60 -5.78
N CYS A 241 -0.25 5.81 -6.32
CA CYS A 241 -1.21 6.86 -6.04
C CYS A 241 -2.48 6.70 -6.89
N GLY A 242 -3.55 7.45 -6.57
CA GLY A 242 -4.78 7.38 -7.36
C GLY A 242 -4.56 7.94 -8.77
N ASN A 243 -4.79 7.12 -9.79
CA ASN A 243 -4.67 7.48 -11.21
C ASN A 243 -5.95 7.19 -12.01
N ALA A 244 -5.93 7.33 -13.33
CA ALA A 244 -7.06 7.09 -14.21
C ALA A 244 -7.55 5.63 -14.24
N LEU A 245 -6.79 4.66 -13.74
CA LEU A 245 -7.22 3.26 -13.57
C LEU A 245 -7.91 3.03 -12.20
N ALA A 246 -7.94 4.06 -11.33
CA ALA A 246 -8.21 4.02 -9.89
C ALA A 246 -7.07 3.34 -9.09
N LEU A 247 -7.19 3.21 -7.76
CA LEU A 247 -6.13 2.61 -6.93
C LEU A 247 -5.85 1.17 -7.37
N THR A 248 -4.89 0.99 -8.28
CA THR A 248 -4.43 -0.32 -8.73
C THR A 248 -3.77 -1.12 -7.61
N SER A 249 -3.42 -0.46 -6.49
CA SER A 249 -2.82 -1.10 -5.31
C SER A 249 -3.07 -0.36 -3.99
N ALA A 250 -4.32 -0.33 -3.51
CA ALA A 250 -4.67 0.27 -2.21
C ALA A 250 -3.91 -0.31 -0.97
N GLY A 251 -3.15 -1.40 -1.13
CA GLY A 251 -2.31 -2.01 -0.10
C GLY A 251 -0.80 -1.75 -0.19
N GLN A 252 -0.33 -0.98 -1.18
CA GLN A 252 1.09 -0.67 -1.32
C GLN A 252 1.45 0.60 -0.54
N ALA A 253 2.51 0.52 0.26
CA ALA A 253 3.06 1.67 0.93
C ALA A 253 4.32 2.14 0.21
N SER A 254 4.58 3.45 0.23
CA SER A 254 5.91 3.97 -0.06
C SER A 254 6.73 3.96 1.24
N ARG A 255 7.94 3.42 1.19
CA ARG A 255 8.90 3.42 2.31
C ARG A 255 10.25 3.97 1.84
N GLY A 256 11.03 4.48 2.78
CA GLY A 256 12.29 5.16 2.50
C GLY A 256 12.07 6.37 1.57
N LEU A 257 12.92 6.50 0.55
CA LEU A 257 12.86 7.57 -0.44
C LEU A 257 11.98 7.18 -1.65
N GLY A 258 10.73 6.74 -1.44
CA GLY A 258 9.80 6.46 -2.55
C GLY A 258 9.89 5.06 -3.14
N VAL A 259 10.25 4.05 -2.34
CA VAL A 259 10.20 2.65 -2.77
C VAL A 259 8.82 2.06 -2.49
N ASN A 260 8.17 1.55 -3.53
CA ASN A 260 6.91 0.83 -3.44
C ASN A 260 7.13 -0.54 -2.77
N THR A 261 6.51 -0.80 -1.63
CA THR A 261 6.72 -2.03 -0.85
C THR A 261 6.14 -3.29 -1.49
N GLY A 262 5.16 -3.16 -2.41
CA GLY A 262 4.59 -4.32 -3.09
C GLY A 262 5.33 -4.72 -4.35
N THR A 263 6.10 -3.81 -4.96
CA THR A 263 6.81 -4.07 -6.21
C THR A 263 8.32 -3.95 -6.12
N GLY A 264 8.85 -3.31 -5.06
CA GLY A 264 10.26 -2.95 -4.93
C GLY A 264 10.68 -1.78 -5.84
N ALA A 265 9.76 -1.20 -6.62
CA ALA A 265 10.09 -0.13 -7.54
C ALA A 265 10.39 1.18 -6.80
N TYR A 266 11.50 1.83 -7.13
CA TYR A 266 11.67 3.25 -6.85
C TYR A 266 10.76 4.08 -7.77
N VAL A 267 9.99 4.98 -7.16
CA VAL A 267 8.99 5.83 -7.80
C VAL A 267 9.17 7.27 -7.34
N ARG A 268 9.05 8.23 -8.27
CA ARG A 268 9.07 9.67 -7.98
C ARG A 268 8.14 10.42 -8.91
N THR A 269 7.32 11.33 -8.37
CA THR A 269 6.45 12.20 -9.16
C THR A 269 6.83 13.67 -8.94
N GLU A 270 6.92 14.43 -10.02
CA GLU A 270 7.20 15.86 -10.01
C GLU A 270 6.16 16.61 -10.84
N THR A 271 5.55 17.64 -10.26
CA THR A 271 4.64 18.53 -10.99
C THR A 271 5.43 19.73 -11.50
N ASP A 272 5.50 19.89 -12.81
CA ASP A 272 6.27 20.97 -13.44
C ASP A 272 5.44 22.26 -13.54
N PHE A 273 4.16 22.13 -13.92
CA PHE A 273 3.22 23.25 -13.92
C PHE A 273 1.80 22.81 -13.55
N ALA A 274 1.05 23.74 -12.97
CA ALA A 274 -0.40 23.65 -12.84
C ALA A 274 -1.03 25.03 -13.08
N MET A 275 -2.22 25.03 -13.68
CA MET A 275 -3.03 26.23 -13.89
C MET A 275 -4.44 25.96 -13.37
N ALA A 276 -4.79 26.64 -12.28
CA ALA A 276 -6.12 26.54 -11.69
C ALA A 276 -7.20 26.91 -12.73
N SER A 277 -8.21 26.06 -12.87
CA SER A 277 -9.36 26.24 -13.76
C SER A 277 -10.58 25.57 -13.13
N PHE A 278 -11.75 25.81 -13.68
CA PHE A 278 -12.96 25.06 -13.31
C PHE A 278 -12.95 23.66 -13.93
N GLY A 279 -13.41 22.66 -13.16
CA GLY A 279 -13.32 21.25 -13.53
C GLY A 279 -11.91 20.66 -13.39
N PRO A 280 -11.57 19.56 -14.11
CA PRO A 280 -10.21 19.08 -14.21
C PRO A 280 -9.29 20.19 -14.73
N GLN A 281 -8.32 20.58 -13.89
CA GLN A 281 -7.38 21.65 -14.19
C GLN A 281 -6.20 21.14 -15.02
N PHE A 282 -5.54 22.05 -15.74
CA PHE A 282 -4.26 21.73 -16.35
C PHE A 282 -3.22 21.49 -15.26
N ALA A 283 -2.59 20.32 -15.27
CA ALA A 283 -1.45 19.98 -14.44
C ALA A 283 -0.56 18.99 -15.18
N THR A 284 0.66 19.42 -15.51
CA THR A 284 1.65 18.56 -16.14
C THR A 284 2.59 18.02 -15.07
N SER A 285 2.71 16.69 -15.02
CA SER A 285 3.62 16.02 -14.12
C SER A 285 4.41 14.93 -14.84
N ARG A 286 5.55 14.63 -14.25
CA ARG A 286 6.48 13.57 -14.62
C ARG A 286 6.47 12.53 -13.54
N THR A 287 6.21 11.28 -13.89
CA THR A 287 6.33 10.16 -12.96
C THR A 287 7.43 9.22 -13.41
N TYR A 288 8.50 9.13 -12.61
CA TYR A 288 9.53 8.13 -12.75
C TYR A 288 9.11 6.85 -12.03
N SER A 289 9.36 5.71 -12.68
CA SER A 289 9.36 4.41 -12.05
C SER A 289 10.50 3.57 -12.60
N SER A 290 11.28 2.97 -11.71
CA SER A 290 12.35 2.04 -12.09
C SER A 290 11.84 0.78 -12.80
N MET A 291 10.56 0.45 -12.69
CA MET A 291 9.91 -0.62 -13.45
C MET A 291 9.35 -0.14 -14.80
N ASN A 292 9.33 1.18 -15.05
CA ASN A 292 8.88 1.71 -16.32
C ASN A 292 9.90 1.55 -17.44
N ARG A 293 9.70 0.50 -18.24
CA ARG A 293 10.48 0.20 -19.44
C ARG A 293 9.82 0.68 -20.73
N GLY A 294 8.60 1.24 -20.64
CA GLY A 294 7.86 1.71 -21.79
C GLY A 294 8.42 3.00 -22.38
N ALA A 295 8.16 3.23 -23.67
CA ALA A 295 8.44 4.51 -24.30
C ALA A 295 7.51 5.60 -23.72
N SER A 296 8.08 6.78 -23.48
CA SER A 296 7.35 7.97 -23.04
C SER A 296 7.93 9.21 -23.71
N LEU A 297 7.12 10.25 -23.78
CA LEU A 297 7.54 11.56 -24.24
C LEU A 297 8.55 12.25 -23.29
N TYR A 298 8.78 11.72 -22.07
CA TYR A 298 9.89 12.11 -21.20
C TYR A 298 11.06 11.12 -21.20
N GLY A 299 11.07 10.17 -22.12
CA GLY A 299 12.10 9.15 -22.21
C GLY A 299 11.91 7.98 -21.25
N LEU A 300 12.88 7.07 -21.25
CA LEU A 300 12.81 5.79 -20.54
C LEU A 300 12.70 6.01 -19.01
N GLY A 301 11.86 5.21 -18.35
CA GLY A 301 11.62 5.31 -16.90
C GLY A 301 10.58 6.35 -16.51
N TRP A 302 10.29 7.33 -17.37
CA TRP A 302 9.35 8.40 -17.10
C TRP A 302 8.00 8.19 -17.77
N ALA A 303 6.97 8.82 -17.21
CA ALA A 303 5.65 8.96 -17.79
C ALA A 303 5.21 10.42 -17.72
N TRP A 304 4.40 10.87 -18.67
CA TRP A 304 3.83 12.21 -18.70
C TRP A 304 2.35 12.13 -18.36
N SER A 305 1.85 13.04 -17.52
CA SER A 305 0.43 13.04 -17.17
C SER A 305 -0.54 13.10 -18.38
N TYR A 306 -0.07 13.59 -19.53
CA TYR A 306 -0.84 13.67 -20.77
C TYR A 306 -0.38 12.71 -21.88
N ASP A 307 0.60 11.82 -21.66
CA ASP A 307 0.96 10.75 -22.61
C ASP A 307 0.18 9.44 -22.39
N MET A 308 -0.99 9.54 -21.76
CA MET A 308 -1.96 8.46 -21.69
C MET A 308 -2.28 7.94 -23.09
N ARG A 309 -2.36 6.62 -23.21
CA ARG A 309 -2.54 5.97 -24.51
C ARG A 309 -3.39 4.72 -24.38
N ILE A 310 -4.18 4.45 -25.41
CA ILE A 310 -4.80 3.15 -25.62
C ILE A 310 -4.08 2.48 -26.79
N THR A 311 -3.65 1.25 -26.59
CA THR A 311 -3.10 0.41 -27.65
C THR A 311 -4.02 -0.78 -27.82
N GLU A 312 -4.59 -0.90 -29.01
CA GLU A 312 -5.38 -2.07 -29.36
C GLU A 312 -4.45 -3.21 -29.78
N GLY A 313 -4.65 -4.38 -29.18
CA GLY A 313 -3.99 -5.62 -29.53
C GLY A 313 -4.93 -6.58 -30.26
N GLU A 314 -4.46 -7.80 -30.45
CA GLU A 314 -5.23 -8.84 -31.13
C GLU A 314 -6.55 -9.18 -30.42
N GLY A 315 -7.53 -9.62 -31.21
CA GLY A 315 -8.82 -10.06 -30.70
C GLY A 315 -9.64 -8.97 -30.00
N GLY A 316 -9.36 -7.69 -30.24
CA GLY A 316 -10.06 -6.55 -29.65
C GLY A 316 -9.65 -6.24 -28.21
N VAL A 317 -8.54 -6.82 -27.72
CA VAL A 317 -7.98 -6.48 -26.41
C VAL A 317 -7.42 -5.06 -26.44
N ALA A 318 -7.70 -4.26 -25.42
CA ALA A 318 -7.17 -2.90 -25.29
C ALA A 318 -6.24 -2.80 -24.09
N VAL A 319 -5.07 -2.19 -24.26
CA VAL A 319 -4.14 -1.85 -23.19
C VAL A 319 -4.23 -0.35 -22.94
N VAL A 320 -4.63 0.04 -21.72
CA VAL A 320 -4.71 1.43 -21.28
C VAL A 320 -3.45 1.76 -20.49
N ARG A 321 -2.66 2.73 -20.97
CA ARG A 321 -1.58 3.37 -20.24
C ARG A 321 -2.10 4.63 -19.54
N ALA A 322 -1.96 4.66 -18.22
CA ALA A 322 -2.36 5.75 -17.35
C ALA A 322 -1.31 6.89 -17.30
N GLU A 323 -1.66 7.98 -16.63
CA GLU A 323 -0.87 9.22 -16.49
C GLU A 323 0.46 9.02 -15.74
N ASP A 324 0.60 7.94 -14.98
CA ASP A 324 1.80 7.56 -14.24
C ASP A 324 2.60 6.44 -14.92
N GLY A 325 2.16 6.01 -16.12
CA GLY A 325 2.78 4.94 -16.89
C GLY A 325 2.28 3.54 -16.54
N ALA A 326 1.42 3.35 -15.54
CA ALA A 326 0.79 2.05 -15.26
C ALA A 326 -0.06 1.59 -16.45
N GLN A 327 -0.07 0.29 -16.70
CA GLN A 327 -0.80 -0.31 -17.83
C GLN A 327 -1.82 -1.34 -17.36
N ALA A 328 -3.02 -1.28 -17.90
CA ALA A 328 -4.08 -2.24 -17.64
C ALA A 328 -4.61 -2.86 -18.93
N ARG A 329 -4.70 -4.19 -18.96
CA ARG A 329 -5.27 -4.95 -20.07
C ARG A 329 -6.77 -5.16 -19.89
N TYR A 330 -7.55 -4.73 -20.87
CA TYR A 330 -9.00 -4.82 -20.92
C TYR A 330 -9.45 -5.81 -22.01
N THR A 331 -10.27 -6.80 -21.65
CA THR A 331 -10.82 -7.78 -22.61
C THR A 331 -12.12 -7.26 -23.21
N PRO A 332 -12.36 -7.38 -24.53
CA PRO A 332 -13.58 -6.87 -25.14
C PRO A 332 -14.83 -7.62 -24.63
N LEU A 333 -15.95 -6.89 -24.62
CA LEU A 333 -17.30 -7.37 -24.35
C LEU A 333 -18.23 -6.87 -25.47
N ALA A 334 -19.51 -7.26 -25.41
CA ALA A 334 -20.54 -6.75 -26.32
C ALA A 334 -20.70 -5.21 -26.22
N ASP A 335 -21.27 -4.61 -27.27
CA ASP A 335 -21.63 -3.19 -27.37
C ASP A 335 -20.45 -2.20 -27.17
N GLY A 336 -19.24 -2.64 -27.53
CA GLY A 336 -18.01 -1.86 -27.42
C GLY A 336 -17.50 -1.68 -25.98
N LYS A 337 -18.11 -2.34 -24.99
CA LYS A 337 -17.65 -2.34 -23.60
C LYS A 337 -16.44 -3.24 -23.45
N HIS A 338 -15.64 -3.00 -22.40
CA HIS A 338 -14.51 -3.87 -22.08
C HIS A 338 -14.51 -4.26 -20.60
N LYS A 339 -14.15 -5.51 -20.33
CA LYS A 339 -13.97 -6.05 -18.98
C LYS A 339 -12.66 -5.51 -18.41
N ARG A 340 -12.76 -4.79 -17.29
CA ARG A 340 -11.59 -4.33 -16.52
C ARG A 340 -10.89 -5.49 -15.81
N PRO A 341 -9.56 -5.48 -15.70
CA PRO A 341 -8.81 -6.46 -14.92
C PRO A 341 -8.99 -6.22 -13.41
N ALA A 342 -8.48 -7.13 -12.58
CA ALA A 342 -8.49 -6.98 -11.14
C ALA A 342 -7.76 -5.70 -10.69
N GLY A 343 -8.20 -5.07 -9.60
CA GLY A 343 -7.62 -3.82 -9.09
C GLY A 343 -7.98 -2.55 -9.87
N VAL A 344 -8.44 -2.65 -11.12
CA VAL A 344 -8.87 -1.51 -11.91
C VAL A 344 -10.36 -1.22 -11.69
N ARG A 345 -10.73 0.06 -11.59
CA ARG A 345 -12.14 0.47 -11.37
C ARG A 345 -12.71 1.32 -12.50
N SER A 346 -11.88 1.81 -13.41
CA SER A 346 -12.34 2.61 -14.54
C SER A 346 -12.92 1.74 -15.66
N ASN A 347 -14.00 2.20 -16.26
CA ASN A 347 -14.70 1.51 -17.34
C ASN A 347 -14.18 2.01 -18.68
N LEU A 348 -13.78 1.10 -19.55
CA LEU A 348 -13.35 1.41 -20.91
C LEU A 348 -14.45 1.04 -21.91
N ARG A 349 -14.69 1.93 -22.86
CA ARG A 349 -15.61 1.70 -23.98
C ARG A 349 -15.07 2.28 -25.27
N ARG A 350 -15.33 1.63 -26.41
CA ARG A 350 -15.24 2.27 -27.73
C ARG A 350 -16.27 3.39 -27.87
N SER A 351 -15.90 4.47 -28.55
CA SER A 351 -16.76 5.63 -28.84
C SER A 351 -16.47 6.14 -30.25
N GLY A 352 -17.27 5.72 -31.24
CA GLY A 352 -16.93 5.94 -32.65
C GLY A 352 -15.63 5.22 -33.00
N ASP A 353 -14.74 5.91 -33.71
CA ASP A 353 -13.40 5.40 -34.05
C ASP A 353 -12.43 5.44 -32.86
N GLY A 354 -12.76 6.19 -31.80
CA GLY A 354 -11.93 6.37 -30.63
C GLY A 354 -12.42 5.61 -29.39
N TRP A 355 -12.02 6.12 -28.22
CA TRP A 355 -12.26 5.46 -26.94
C TRP A 355 -12.61 6.45 -25.84
N THR A 356 -13.33 5.95 -24.84
CA THR A 356 -13.63 6.68 -23.61
C THR A 356 -13.33 5.80 -22.40
N LEU A 357 -12.47 6.30 -21.52
CA LEU A 357 -12.23 5.72 -20.19
C LEU A 357 -12.93 6.58 -19.13
N THR A 358 -13.85 5.97 -18.38
CA THR A 358 -14.64 6.66 -17.35
C THR A 358 -14.26 6.15 -15.96
N THR A 359 -13.77 7.04 -15.12
CA THR A 359 -13.42 6.73 -13.72
C THR A 359 -14.66 6.63 -12.83
N PRO A 360 -14.56 6.02 -11.63
CA PRO A 360 -15.65 6.02 -10.66
C PRO A 360 -16.14 7.43 -10.27
N ARG A 361 -15.25 8.43 -10.30
CA ARG A 361 -15.55 9.84 -10.04
C ARG A 361 -16.15 10.58 -11.24
N GLN A 362 -16.55 9.85 -12.28
CA GLN A 362 -17.14 10.40 -13.52
C GLN A 362 -16.23 11.38 -14.27
N VAL A 363 -14.90 11.25 -14.09
CA VAL A 363 -13.93 11.84 -15.02
C VAL A 363 -13.85 10.94 -16.25
N ARG A 364 -14.05 11.54 -17.43
CA ARG A 364 -13.97 10.92 -18.74
C ARG A 364 -12.67 11.34 -19.43
N TYR A 365 -11.88 10.36 -19.82
CA TYR A 365 -10.72 10.52 -20.68
C TYR A 365 -11.13 10.10 -22.09
N GLY A 366 -11.07 11.02 -23.04
CA GLY A 366 -11.36 10.74 -24.45
C GLY A 366 -10.07 10.47 -25.23
N PHE A 367 -10.11 9.54 -26.16
CA PHE A 367 -8.98 9.17 -27.01
C PHE A 367 -9.41 9.13 -28.48
N ASP A 368 -8.50 9.50 -29.38
CA ASP A 368 -8.72 9.40 -30.83
C ASP A 368 -8.58 7.95 -31.35
N ALA A 369 -8.75 7.78 -32.66
CA ALA A 369 -8.61 6.49 -33.33
C ALA A 369 -7.20 5.87 -33.24
N ALA A 370 -6.16 6.71 -33.06
CA ALA A 370 -4.80 6.27 -32.82
C ALA A 370 -4.54 5.99 -31.31
N GLY A 371 -5.57 6.08 -30.48
CA GLY A 371 -5.51 5.85 -29.04
C GLY A 371 -4.79 6.96 -28.27
N ARG A 372 -4.61 8.15 -28.85
CA ARG A 372 -3.98 9.30 -28.18
C ARG A 372 -5.02 10.07 -27.38
N LEU A 373 -4.66 10.52 -26.18
CA LEU A 373 -5.54 11.31 -25.32
C LEU A 373 -5.94 12.64 -26.00
N THR A 374 -7.23 12.93 -26.10
CA THR A 374 -7.77 14.17 -26.69
C THR A 374 -8.51 15.04 -25.68
N SER A 375 -8.95 14.48 -24.56
CA SER A 375 -9.64 15.26 -23.52
C SER A 375 -9.64 14.58 -22.15
N VAL A 376 -9.72 15.41 -21.10
CA VAL A 376 -10.02 14.98 -19.73
C VAL A 376 -11.13 15.88 -19.20
N ARG A 377 -12.33 15.33 -19.02
CA ARG A 377 -13.53 16.08 -18.67
C ARG A 377 -14.22 15.48 -17.45
N ASN A 378 -14.85 16.31 -16.62
CA ASN A 378 -15.73 15.83 -15.55
C ASN A 378 -17.12 15.46 -16.10
N ALA A 379 -18.03 15.11 -15.18
CA ALA A 379 -19.41 14.75 -15.52
C ALA A 379 -20.20 15.84 -16.28
N ARG A 380 -19.80 17.13 -16.13
CA ARG A 380 -20.43 18.31 -16.77
C ARG A 380 -19.75 18.72 -18.08
N ASP A 381 -18.92 17.85 -18.66
CA ASP A 381 -18.16 18.11 -19.89
C ASP A 381 -17.16 19.26 -19.82
N VAL A 382 -16.78 19.66 -18.61
CA VAL A 382 -15.75 20.68 -18.35
C VAL A 382 -14.41 20.01 -18.11
N GLY A 383 -13.33 20.56 -18.68
CA GLY A 383 -11.96 20.14 -18.39
C GLY A 383 -10.96 20.58 -19.45
N VAL A 384 -9.96 19.75 -19.74
CA VAL A 384 -8.90 20.06 -20.70
C VAL A 384 -9.08 19.31 -22.03
N THR A 385 -8.64 19.91 -23.12
CA THR A 385 -8.55 19.30 -24.45
C THR A 385 -7.12 19.33 -24.96
N LEU A 386 -6.78 18.33 -25.77
CA LEU A 386 -5.47 18.19 -26.39
C LEU A 386 -5.64 18.16 -27.91
N ALA A 387 -4.91 19.02 -28.60
CA ALA A 387 -4.82 19.06 -30.05
C ALA A 387 -3.38 18.76 -30.48
N TYR A 388 -3.22 17.75 -31.32
CA TYR A 388 -1.92 17.37 -31.86
C TYR A 388 -1.65 18.18 -33.14
N ALA A 389 -0.62 19.02 -33.12
CA ALA A 389 -0.27 19.93 -34.22
C ALA A 389 1.18 19.70 -34.65
N GLY A 390 1.38 19.06 -35.80
CA GLY A 390 2.72 18.66 -36.26
C GLY A 390 3.43 17.77 -35.23
N LEU A 391 4.62 18.19 -34.80
CA LEU A 391 5.41 17.56 -33.73
C LEU A 391 5.13 18.18 -32.35
N GLY A 392 3.97 18.76 -32.10
CA GLY A 392 3.62 19.39 -30.83
C GLY A 392 2.23 19.02 -30.33
N VAL A 393 1.95 19.39 -29.09
CA VAL A 393 0.62 19.26 -28.47
C VAL A 393 0.21 20.62 -27.90
N ILE A 394 -0.98 21.07 -28.25
CA ILE A 394 -1.62 22.24 -27.64
C ILE A 394 -2.65 21.73 -26.64
N ILE A 395 -2.46 22.07 -25.37
CA ILE A 395 -3.41 21.73 -24.31
C ILE A 395 -4.22 22.98 -23.98
N THR A 396 -5.54 22.90 -24.13
CA THR A 396 -6.45 24.00 -23.82
C THR A 396 -7.21 23.67 -22.56
N ASP A 397 -7.15 24.54 -21.54
CA ASP A 397 -7.95 24.38 -20.34
C ASP A 397 -9.40 24.83 -20.52
N ALA A 398 -10.23 24.61 -19.51
CA ALA A 398 -11.65 24.98 -19.58
C ALA A 398 -11.87 26.49 -19.74
N SER A 399 -10.89 27.31 -19.32
CA SER A 399 -10.93 28.77 -19.44
C SER A 399 -10.44 29.27 -20.82
N GLY A 400 -10.11 28.35 -21.75
CA GLY A 400 -9.64 28.66 -23.09
C GLY A 400 -8.15 29.01 -23.18
N ARG A 401 -7.40 28.91 -22.08
CA ARG A 401 -5.96 29.18 -22.06
C ARG A 401 -5.20 28.03 -22.68
N LYS A 402 -4.20 28.35 -23.50
CA LYS A 402 -3.43 27.38 -24.28
C LYS A 402 -2.02 27.21 -23.71
N VAL A 403 -1.65 25.96 -23.49
CA VAL A 403 -0.29 25.53 -23.16
C VAL A 403 0.28 24.85 -24.39
N GLU A 404 1.50 25.25 -24.77
CA GLU A 404 2.19 24.72 -25.93
C GLU A 404 3.26 23.72 -25.48
N VAL A 405 3.21 22.51 -26.01
CA VAL A 405 4.19 21.45 -25.75
C VAL A 405 4.95 21.19 -27.05
N ARG A 406 6.26 21.41 -27.02
CA ARG A 406 7.16 21.16 -28.14
C ARG A 406 7.82 19.81 -27.98
N ILE A 407 7.67 18.95 -28.99
CA ILE A 407 8.27 17.60 -29.03
C ILE A 407 9.27 17.55 -30.18
N GLU A 408 10.43 16.95 -29.94
CA GLU A 408 11.50 16.79 -30.91
C GLU A 408 12.13 15.41 -30.75
N GLY A 409 12.20 14.64 -31.84
CA GLY A 409 12.70 13.26 -31.80
C GLY A 409 11.86 12.34 -30.89
N GLY A 410 10.57 12.64 -30.69
CA GLY A 410 9.69 11.89 -29.79
C GLY A 410 9.84 12.24 -28.30
N LEU A 411 10.60 13.28 -27.96
CA LEU A 411 10.81 13.73 -26.57
C LEU A 411 10.33 15.18 -26.38
N ILE A 412 9.66 15.46 -25.26
CA ILE A 412 9.26 16.82 -24.88
C ILE A 412 10.51 17.63 -24.62
N ARG A 413 10.68 18.74 -25.35
CA ARG A 413 11.79 19.68 -25.16
C ARG A 413 11.37 20.91 -24.37
N GLU A 414 10.11 21.28 -24.46
CA GLU A 414 9.59 22.47 -23.81
C GLU A 414 8.09 22.35 -23.53
N ILE A 415 7.67 22.87 -22.38
CA ILE A 415 6.28 23.19 -22.09
C ILE A 415 6.21 24.69 -21.80
N ARG A 416 5.38 25.41 -22.54
CA ARG A 416 5.21 26.86 -22.43
C ARG A 416 3.78 27.22 -22.05
N LEU A 417 3.65 27.98 -20.97
CA LEU A 417 2.39 28.55 -20.48
C LEU A 417 1.99 29.79 -21.30
N PRO A 418 0.70 30.17 -21.30
CA PRO A 418 0.20 31.33 -22.03
C PRO A 418 0.77 32.67 -21.54
N ASP A 419 1.27 32.73 -20.31
CA ASP A 419 1.92 33.92 -19.74
C ASP A 419 3.42 34.02 -20.09
N GLY A 420 3.92 33.12 -20.93
CA GLY A 420 5.30 33.10 -21.40
C GLY A 420 6.26 32.28 -20.54
N ARG A 421 5.87 31.85 -19.33
CA ARG A 421 6.70 30.94 -18.52
C ARG A 421 6.88 29.61 -19.23
N ASN A 422 8.07 29.02 -19.15
CA ASN A 422 8.35 27.72 -19.76
C ASN A 422 9.20 26.83 -18.84
N VAL A 423 9.22 25.54 -19.16
CA VAL A 423 10.16 24.55 -18.62
C VAL A 423 10.83 23.88 -19.82
N ASN A 424 12.15 23.71 -19.77
CA ASN A 424 12.91 23.04 -20.82
C ASN A 424 13.51 21.73 -20.31
N TYR A 425 13.57 20.73 -21.18
CA TYR A 425 14.03 19.38 -20.84
C TYR A 425 15.19 18.95 -21.73
N PHE A 426 16.18 18.32 -21.11
CA PHE A 426 17.45 17.95 -21.74
C PHE A 426 17.72 16.46 -21.54
N TYR A 427 18.24 15.84 -22.58
CA TYR A 427 18.35 14.39 -22.67
C TYR A 427 19.71 13.98 -23.21
N THR A 428 20.18 12.82 -22.77
CA THR A 428 21.25 12.05 -23.42
C THR A 428 20.61 10.78 -23.99
N GLY A 429 20.53 10.70 -25.33
CA GLY A 429 19.67 9.70 -25.98
C GLY A 429 18.21 9.86 -25.53
N ASN A 430 17.64 8.78 -24.98
CA ASN A 430 16.26 8.75 -24.46
C ASN A 430 16.18 8.86 -22.93
N LEU A 431 17.25 9.31 -22.26
CA LEU A 431 17.28 9.50 -20.81
C LEU A 431 17.20 10.98 -20.48
N LEU A 432 16.21 11.35 -19.66
CA LEU A 432 16.07 12.70 -19.12
C LEU A 432 17.19 12.96 -18.10
N THR A 433 18.13 13.84 -18.45
CA THR A 433 19.31 14.13 -17.62
C THR A 433 19.17 15.41 -16.82
N SER A 434 18.41 16.39 -17.34
CA SER A 434 18.14 17.63 -16.62
C SER A 434 16.92 18.37 -17.13
N MET A 435 16.41 19.28 -16.31
CA MET A 435 15.40 20.27 -16.69
C MET A 435 15.80 21.67 -16.21
N LEU A 436 15.36 22.69 -16.94
CA LEU A 436 15.38 24.09 -16.52
C LEU A 436 13.95 24.47 -16.13
N ASP A 437 13.73 24.76 -14.86
CA ASP A 437 12.40 25.15 -14.37
C ASP A 437 12.05 26.60 -14.73
N ALA A 438 10.78 26.97 -14.55
CA ALA A 438 10.28 28.31 -14.88
C ALA A 438 10.87 29.46 -14.05
N ARG A 439 11.63 29.15 -13.00
CA ARG A 439 12.36 30.13 -12.18
C ARG A 439 13.81 30.27 -12.63
N GLY A 440 14.24 29.50 -13.63
CA GLY A 440 15.61 29.46 -14.14
C GLY A 440 16.54 28.52 -13.37
N PHE A 441 16.03 27.65 -12.49
CA PHE A 441 16.87 26.67 -11.79
C PHE A 441 17.01 25.37 -12.59
N THR A 442 18.23 24.85 -12.65
CA THR A 442 18.50 23.56 -13.28
C THR A 442 18.42 22.41 -12.28
N TRP A 443 17.63 21.40 -12.60
CA TRP A 443 17.53 20.15 -11.86
C TRP A 443 18.21 19.04 -12.66
N LYS A 444 19.03 18.23 -12.02
CA LYS A 444 19.77 17.13 -12.66
C LYS A 444 19.35 15.78 -12.09
N TYR A 445 19.30 14.78 -12.96
CA TYR A 445 19.08 13.37 -12.62
C TYR A 445 20.37 12.61 -12.91
N THR A 446 20.89 11.92 -11.90
CA THR A 446 22.18 11.20 -11.94
C THR A 446 21.97 9.71 -11.76
#